data_AF-N0BBS5-F1
#
_entry.id   AF-N0BBS5-F1
#
_cell.length_a   1.000
_cell.length_b   1.000
_cell.length_c   1.000
_cell.angle_alpha   90.00
_cell.angle_beta   90.00
_cell.angle_gamma   90.00
#
_symmetry.space_group_name_H-M   'P 1'
#
loop_
_entity.id
_entity.type
_entity.pdbx_description
1 polymer ?
#
loop_
_entity_poly.entity_id
_entity_poly.type
_entity_poly.pdbx_seq_one_letter_code
_entity_poly.pdbx_strand_id
1 'polypeptide(L)'
;MKGTTSRFAAMTDDELRTELAQKPCPVRRLRINAAPTLTALYDAPEVMLDGVDIDAIEARARRVKDNPALCSRLVLAYTSTREPRTPSRHAEERLYDGFPGPQDEARMVEFHDADWGDRLSIIQNLDDERLRFFGLRLLYFEARSVLPEALRLELEHTLSGRLVDVDAGGLTLEQALREIDEMPSDDASDAGGLLADYRTYLVGRMTRVTDFRAKQFAI
;
A
#
# COMPACT_ATOMS: atom_id res chain seq x y z
N MET A 1 17.46 -26.39 1.95
CA MET A 1 17.90 -25.64 0.73
C MET A 1 19.43 -25.76 0.53
N LYS A 2 19.91 -26.59 -0.42
CA LYS A 2 21.34 -26.90 -0.62
C LYS A 2 22.05 -25.86 -1.50
N GLY A 3 22.36 -24.69 -0.93
CA GLY A 3 23.17 -23.67 -1.61
C GLY A 3 24.38 -23.31 -0.77
N THR A 4 25.54 -23.88 -1.06
CA THR A 4 26.80 -23.52 -0.40
C THR A 4 27.07 -22.03 -0.65
N THR A 5 27.20 -21.22 0.40
CA THR A 5 27.46 -19.77 0.31
C THR A 5 28.66 -19.43 -0.58
N SER A 6 29.61 -20.36 -0.70
CA SER A 6 30.77 -20.27 -1.60
C SER A 6 30.39 -20.13 -3.09
N ARG A 7 29.22 -20.60 -3.53
CA ARG A 7 28.80 -20.47 -4.94
C ARG A 7 28.57 -19.01 -5.33
N PHE A 8 28.05 -18.20 -4.42
CA PHE A 8 27.77 -16.78 -4.69
C PHE A 8 29.06 -15.98 -4.82
N ALA A 9 30.13 -16.39 -4.14
CA ALA A 9 31.43 -15.74 -4.26
C ALA A 9 32.04 -15.91 -5.67
N ALA A 10 31.77 -17.05 -6.32
CA ALA A 10 32.29 -17.37 -7.65
C ALA A 10 31.44 -16.78 -8.79
N MET A 11 30.19 -16.43 -8.54
CA MET A 11 29.30 -15.83 -9.54
C MET A 11 29.77 -14.41 -9.90
N THR A 12 29.53 -14.00 -11.14
CA THR A 12 29.58 -12.62 -11.62
C THR A 12 28.37 -11.82 -11.11
N ASP A 13 28.38 -10.50 -11.27
CA ASP A 13 27.29 -9.65 -10.80
C ASP A 13 25.97 -9.89 -11.56
N ASP A 14 26.04 -10.23 -12.85
CA ASP A 14 24.87 -10.55 -13.67
C ASP A 14 24.27 -11.92 -13.32
N GLU A 15 25.12 -12.91 -13.04
CA GLU A 15 24.69 -14.22 -12.52
C GLU A 15 24.04 -14.07 -11.14
N LEU A 16 24.63 -13.26 -10.25
CA LEU A 16 24.03 -12.95 -8.95
C LEU A 16 22.66 -12.29 -9.11
N ARG A 17 22.51 -11.32 -10.01
CA ARG A 17 21.22 -10.65 -10.26
C ARG A 17 20.16 -11.66 -10.73
N THR A 18 20.53 -12.50 -11.68
CA THR A 18 19.65 -13.54 -12.24
C THR A 18 19.23 -14.55 -11.16
N GLU A 19 20.18 -15.03 -10.37
CA GLU A 19 19.93 -15.98 -9.28
C GLU A 19 19.03 -15.37 -8.19
N LEU A 20 19.27 -14.12 -7.81
CA LEU A 20 18.50 -13.44 -6.76
C LEU A 20 17.08 -13.04 -7.21
N ALA A 21 16.83 -12.97 -8.51
CA ALA A 21 15.49 -12.74 -9.06
C ALA A 21 14.59 -14.00 -8.96
N GLN A 22 15.17 -15.20 -8.98
CA GLN A 22 14.42 -16.46 -8.93
C GLN A 22 13.73 -16.68 -7.56
N LYS A 23 12.62 -17.44 -7.56
CA LYS A 23 11.91 -17.84 -6.34
C LYS A 23 12.09 -19.34 -6.10
N PRO A 24 12.45 -19.77 -4.87
CA PRO A 24 12.70 -18.97 -3.66
C PRO A 24 14.08 -18.29 -3.66
N CYS A 25 14.12 -16.97 -3.47
CA CYS A 25 15.39 -16.22 -3.44
C CYS A 25 16.17 -16.53 -2.12
N PRO A 26 17.51 -16.66 -2.14
CA PRO A 26 18.30 -16.97 -0.95
C PRO A 26 18.56 -15.77 -0.03
N VAL A 27 18.36 -14.54 -0.51
CA VAL A 27 18.46 -13.31 0.28
C VAL A 27 17.07 -12.80 0.64
N ARG A 28 16.89 -12.38 1.89
CA ARG A 28 15.60 -11.90 2.42
C ARG A 28 15.79 -10.58 3.15
N ARG A 29 14.91 -9.61 2.88
CA ARG A 29 14.80 -8.39 3.68
C ARG A 29 13.96 -8.70 4.93
N LEU A 30 14.53 -8.45 6.09
CA LEU A 30 13.82 -8.46 7.36
C LEU A 30 13.36 -7.04 7.72
N ARG A 31 12.05 -6.83 7.91
CA ARG A 31 11.52 -5.54 8.38
C ARG A 31 11.52 -5.54 9.91
N ILE A 32 12.48 -4.85 10.53
CA ILE A 32 12.62 -4.81 11.99
C ILE A 32 11.43 -4.13 12.69
N ASN A 33 10.77 -3.19 12.01
CA ASN A 33 9.58 -2.50 12.50
C ASN A 33 8.27 -3.27 12.25
N ALA A 34 8.34 -4.47 11.66
CA ALA A 34 7.18 -5.32 11.39
C ALA A 34 7.10 -6.51 12.35
N ALA A 35 7.67 -6.36 13.55
CA ALA A 35 7.70 -7.37 14.62
C ALA A 35 8.07 -8.78 14.11
N PRO A 36 9.24 -8.96 13.46
CA PRO A 36 9.62 -10.28 12.96
C PRO A 36 9.85 -11.25 14.12
N THR A 37 9.35 -12.48 13.98
CA THR A 37 9.67 -13.55 14.93
C THR A 37 11.12 -13.96 14.75
N LEU A 38 11.91 -13.81 15.81
CA LEU A 38 13.31 -14.21 15.88
C LEU A 38 13.47 -15.15 17.07
N THR A 39 14.28 -16.19 16.89
CA THR A 39 14.74 -17.06 17.98
C THR A 39 16.26 -17.02 18.03
N ALA A 40 16.83 -17.16 19.22
CA ALA A 40 18.27 -17.36 19.34
C ALA A 40 18.63 -18.69 18.67
N LEU A 41 19.81 -18.75 18.03
CA LEU A 41 20.22 -19.94 17.27
C LEU A 41 20.21 -21.21 18.13
N TYR A 42 20.65 -21.12 19.38
CA TYR A 42 20.72 -22.26 20.31
C TYR A 42 19.37 -22.63 20.95
N ASP A 43 18.36 -21.77 20.82
CA ASP A 43 16.99 -22.05 21.26
C ASP A 43 16.10 -22.50 20.09
N ALA A 44 16.66 -22.61 18.88
CA ALA A 44 15.91 -23.01 17.70
C ALA A 44 15.57 -24.52 17.74
N PRO A 45 14.29 -24.91 17.61
CA PRO A 45 13.91 -26.32 17.54
C PRO A 45 14.45 -26.98 16.27
N GLU A 46 14.69 -28.29 16.30
CA GLU A 46 15.29 -29.05 15.18
C GLU A 46 14.55 -28.85 13.85
N VAL A 47 13.23 -28.69 13.89
CA VAL A 47 12.39 -28.43 12.71
C VAL A 47 12.78 -27.14 11.98
N MET A 48 13.27 -26.12 12.70
CA MET A 48 13.74 -24.85 12.11
C MET A 48 15.13 -24.96 11.49
N LEU A 49 15.93 -25.93 11.92
CA LEU A 49 17.28 -26.15 11.42
C LEU A 49 17.29 -26.92 10.08
N ASP A 50 16.16 -27.50 9.66
CA ASP A 50 16.03 -28.28 8.40
C ASP A 50 17.11 -29.38 8.30
N GLY A 51 17.44 -30.02 9.43
CA GLY A 51 18.47 -31.05 9.54
C GLY A 51 19.91 -30.55 9.38
N VAL A 52 20.15 -29.23 9.43
CA VAL A 52 21.49 -28.64 9.37
C VAL A 52 22.06 -28.47 10.78
N ASP A 53 23.26 -28.98 10.99
CA ASP A 53 23.99 -28.83 12.24
C ASP A 53 24.33 -27.36 12.58
N ILE A 54 24.27 -27.00 13.87
CA ILE A 54 24.47 -25.63 14.36
C ILE A 54 25.89 -25.14 14.04
N ASP A 55 26.92 -25.96 14.23
CA ASP A 55 28.31 -25.57 13.94
C ASP A 55 28.49 -25.29 12.44
N ALA A 56 27.82 -26.07 11.59
CA ALA A 56 27.81 -25.84 10.15
C ALA A 56 27.11 -24.52 9.76
N ILE A 57 26.02 -24.14 10.46
CA ILE A 57 25.34 -22.85 10.27
C ILE A 57 26.26 -21.71 10.70
N GLU A 58 26.86 -21.79 11.88
CA GLU A 58 27.79 -20.78 12.38
C GLU A 58 28.99 -20.60 11.45
N ALA A 59 29.61 -21.69 11.00
CA ALA A 59 30.73 -21.63 10.07
C ALA A 59 30.35 -20.97 8.73
N ARG A 60 29.14 -21.22 8.22
CA ARG A 60 28.61 -20.53 7.02
C ARG A 60 28.41 -19.04 7.28
N ALA A 61 27.83 -18.68 8.43
CA ALA A 61 27.59 -17.29 8.81
C ALA A 61 28.90 -16.51 8.94
N ARG A 62 29.92 -17.06 9.61
CA ARG A 62 31.25 -16.46 9.73
C ARG A 62 31.89 -16.21 8.36
N ARG A 63 31.89 -17.21 7.46
CA ARG A 63 32.44 -17.03 6.10
C ARG A 63 31.79 -15.89 5.30
N VAL A 64 30.48 -15.68 5.45
CA VAL A 64 29.79 -14.57 4.79
C VAL A 64 30.14 -13.25 5.48
N LYS A 65 30.08 -13.21 6.81
CA LYS A 65 30.40 -12.04 7.62
C LYS A 65 31.82 -11.52 7.39
N ASP A 66 32.78 -12.42 7.26
CA ASP A 66 34.20 -12.12 7.09
C ASP A 66 34.57 -11.76 5.63
N ASN A 67 33.59 -11.69 4.72
CA ASN A 67 33.77 -11.27 3.33
C ASN A 67 32.91 -10.02 3.00
N PRO A 68 33.37 -8.80 3.34
CA PRO A 68 32.63 -7.56 3.07
C PRO A 68 32.36 -7.29 1.60
N ALA A 69 33.26 -7.75 0.71
CA ALA A 69 33.10 -7.60 -0.73
C ALA A 69 31.91 -8.42 -1.25
N LEU A 70 31.79 -9.68 -0.81
CA LEU A 70 30.64 -10.53 -1.13
C LEU A 70 29.34 -9.93 -0.58
N CYS A 71 29.33 -9.46 0.67
CA CYS A 71 28.15 -8.80 1.26
C CYS A 71 27.69 -7.60 0.43
N SER A 72 28.62 -6.74 0.02
CA SER A 72 28.32 -5.57 -0.79
C SER A 72 27.72 -5.95 -2.15
N ARG A 73 28.31 -6.95 -2.82
CA ARG A 73 27.80 -7.47 -4.10
C ARG A 73 26.40 -8.07 -3.98
N LEU A 74 26.14 -8.86 -2.94
CA LEU A 74 24.82 -9.45 -2.67
C LEU A 74 23.76 -8.38 -2.42
N VAL A 75 24.08 -7.35 -1.64
CA VAL A 75 23.17 -6.23 -1.38
C VAL A 75 22.86 -5.48 -2.67
N LEU A 76 23.89 -5.08 -3.42
CA LEU A 76 23.73 -4.37 -4.69
C LEU A 76 22.88 -5.16 -5.69
N ALA A 77 23.23 -6.43 -5.92
CA ALA A 77 22.49 -7.31 -6.82
C ALA A 77 21.03 -7.45 -6.38
N TYR A 78 20.79 -7.73 -5.10
CA TYR A 78 19.43 -7.85 -4.54
C TYR A 78 18.64 -6.54 -4.69
N THR A 79 19.23 -5.38 -4.42
CA THR A 79 18.54 -4.09 -4.57
C THR A 79 18.27 -3.74 -6.04
N SER A 80 19.14 -4.14 -6.96
CA SER A 80 18.97 -3.86 -8.40
C SER A 80 17.85 -4.67 -9.05
N THR A 81 17.48 -5.83 -8.50
CA THR A 81 16.33 -6.62 -8.98
C THR A 81 14.98 -5.96 -8.69
N ARG A 82 14.96 -4.84 -7.94
CA ARG A 82 13.72 -4.16 -7.57
C ARG A 82 13.41 -3.10 -8.61
N GLU A 83 12.25 -3.23 -9.24
CA GLU A 83 11.72 -2.18 -10.10
C GLU A 83 11.49 -0.90 -9.27
N PRO A 84 11.92 0.27 -9.76
CA PRO A 84 11.52 1.54 -9.18
C PRO A 84 9.99 1.62 -9.14
N ARG A 85 9.43 2.00 -7.99
CA ARG A 85 7.99 2.25 -7.90
C ARG A 85 7.68 3.49 -8.73
N THR A 86 6.85 3.34 -9.77
CA THR A 86 6.24 4.48 -10.44
C THR A 86 5.32 5.20 -9.45
N PRO A 87 5.49 6.52 -9.23
CA PRO A 87 4.58 7.26 -8.37
C PRO A 87 3.14 7.15 -8.84
N SER A 88 2.22 6.88 -7.92
CA SER A 88 0.80 6.88 -8.25
C SER A 88 0.30 8.30 -8.43
N ARG A 89 -0.73 8.49 -9.27
CA ARG A 89 -1.45 9.77 -9.35
C ARG A 89 -2.39 10.00 -8.17
N HIS A 90 -2.73 8.94 -7.42
CA HIS A 90 -3.72 8.96 -6.35
C HIS A 90 -3.04 9.12 -4.99
N ALA A 91 -3.43 10.12 -4.20
CA ALA A 91 -2.83 10.41 -2.90
C ALA A 91 -2.89 9.21 -1.93
N GLU A 92 -3.94 8.39 -2.02
CA GLU A 92 -4.15 7.17 -1.22
C GLU A 92 -3.07 6.11 -1.43
N GLU A 93 -2.45 6.08 -2.61
CA GLU A 93 -1.40 5.13 -2.97
C GLU A 93 0.02 5.71 -2.78
N ARG A 94 0.12 6.92 -2.24
CA ARG A 94 1.36 7.67 -2.05
C ARG A 94 1.80 7.75 -0.60
N LEU A 95 1.28 6.88 0.27
CA LEU A 95 1.64 6.85 1.69
C LEU A 95 3.15 6.74 1.93
N TYR A 96 3.86 6.02 1.05
CA TYR A 96 5.29 5.75 1.17
C TYR A 96 6.17 6.70 0.34
N ASP A 97 5.61 7.73 -0.29
CA ASP A 97 6.38 8.70 -1.09
C ASP A 97 7.24 9.63 -0.22
N GLY A 98 6.93 9.71 1.08
CA GLY A 98 7.67 10.53 2.04
C GLY A 98 6.83 10.88 3.27
N PHE A 99 7.50 11.36 4.31
CA PHE A 99 6.86 11.88 5.51
C PHE A 99 6.60 13.39 5.37
N PRO A 100 5.53 13.92 6.00
CA PRO A 100 5.33 15.36 6.12
C PRO A 100 6.54 16.06 6.78
N GLY A 101 6.76 17.31 6.42
CA GLY A 101 7.76 18.14 7.11
C GLY A 101 7.23 18.71 8.43
N PRO A 102 8.09 19.26 9.30
CA PRO A 102 7.68 19.74 10.63
C PRO A 102 6.59 20.83 10.62
N GLN A 103 6.54 21.66 9.57
CA GLN A 103 5.51 22.69 9.43
C GLN A 103 4.14 22.07 9.15
N ASP A 104 4.08 21.08 8.25
CA ASP A 104 2.86 20.35 7.96
C ASP A 104 2.43 19.48 9.15
N GLU A 105 3.37 18.87 9.89
CA GLU A 105 3.05 18.17 11.14
C GLU A 105 2.38 19.10 12.16
N ALA A 106 2.88 20.34 12.31
CA ALA A 106 2.26 21.33 13.19
C ALA A 106 0.85 21.73 12.71
N ARG A 107 0.68 21.98 11.40
CA ARG A 107 -0.63 22.29 10.80
C ARG A 107 -1.61 21.12 10.88
N MET A 108 -1.14 19.88 10.84
CA MET A 108 -1.98 18.70 11.07
C MET A 108 -2.55 18.67 12.49
N VAL A 109 -1.74 19.01 13.49
CA VAL A 109 -2.22 19.15 14.89
C VAL A 109 -3.25 20.27 14.98
N GLU A 110 -2.92 21.45 14.42
CA GLU A 110 -3.83 22.60 14.38
C GLU A 110 -5.17 22.25 13.71
N PHE A 111 -5.13 21.52 12.60
CA PHE A 111 -6.33 21.05 11.89
C PHE A 111 -7.22 20.17 12.78
N HIS A 112 -6.62 19.27 13.57
CA HIS A 112 -7.38 18.39 14.45
C HIS A 112 -7.99 19.12 15.66
N ASP A 113 -7.31 20.15 16.16
CA ASP A 113 -7.74 20.96 17.31
C ASP A 113 -8.73 22.08 16.94
N ALA A 114 -8.71 22.55 15.69
CA ALA A 114 -9.56 23.65 15.23
C ALA A 114 -11.04 23.26 15.05
N ASP A 115 -11.93 24.25 15.15
CA ASP A 115 -13.33 24.12 14.77
C ASP A 115 -13.48 23.94 13.25
N TRP A 116 -14.56 23.28 12.81
CA TRP A 116 -14.77 22.97 11.40
C TRP A 116 -14.70 24.18 10.46
N GLY A 117 -15.17 25.35 10.92
CA GLY A 117 -15.15 26.59 10.14
C GLY A 117 -13.74 27.10 9.79
N ASP A 118 -12.75 26.82 10.64
CA ASP A 118 -11.38 27.32 10.49
C ASP A 118 -10.48 26.36 9.71
N ARG A 119 -10.84 25.07 9.68
CA ARG A 119 -10.06 23.99 9.07
C ARG A 119 -9.74 24.19 7.59
N LEU A 120 -10.61 24.85 6.83
CA LEU A 120 -10.34 25.12 5.41
C LEU A 120 -9.09 25.99 5.21
N SER A 121 -8.92 27.00 6.07
CA SER A 121 -7.75 27.88 6.01
C SER A 121 -6.45 27.14 6.33
N ILE A 122 -6.49 26.23 7.31
CA ILE A 122 -5.35 25.39 7.69
C ILE A 122 -4.98 24.47 6.53
N ILE A 123 -5.97 23.81 5.92
CA ILE A 123 -5.77 22.93 4.76
C ILE A 123 -5.06 23.69 3.62
N GLN A 124 -5.49 24.90 3.30
CA GLN A 124 -4.91 25.68 2.20
C GLN A 124 -3.43 26.03 2.40
N ASN A 125 -2.95 26.00 3.65
CA ASN A 125 -1.57 26.31 4.00
C ASN A 125 -0.67 25.06 4.14
N LEU A 126 -1.18 23.85 3.91
CA LEU A 126 -0.36 22.63 3.88
C LEU A 126 0.50 22.58 2.62
N ASP A 127 1.80 22.32 2.79
CA ASP A 127 2.75 22.25 1.68
C ASP A 127 2.57 20.94 0.89
N ASP A 128 2.36 19.83 1.59
CA ASP A 128 2.09 18.53 1.00
C ASP A 128 0.68 18.46 0.38
N GLU A 129 0.64 18.30 -0.94
CA GLU A 129 -0.61 18.15 -1.71
C GLU A 129 -1.45 16.94 -1.27
N ARG A 130 -0.83 15.87 -0.76
CA ARG A 130 -1.54 14.69 -0.24
C ARG A 130 -2.33 15.06 1.00
N LEU A 131 -1.72 15.84 1.91
CA LEU A 131 -2.39 16.30 3.11
C LEU A 131 -3.52 17.28 2.78
N ARG A 132 -3.34 18.15 1.78
CA ARG A 132 -4.42 19.01 1.27
C ARG A 132 -5.59 18.19 0.76
N PHE A 133 -5.32 17.17 -0.06
CA PHE A 133 -6.35 16.25 -0.57
C PHE A 133 -7.11 15.56 0.57
N PHE A 134 -6.40 14.98 1.54
CA PHE A 134 -7.05 14.30 2.67
C PHE A 134 -7.83 15.24 3.58
N GLY A 135 -7.29 16.44 3.86
CA GLY A 135 -7.95 17.45 4.65
C GLY A 135 -9.25 17.93 4.01
N LEU A 136 -9.25 18.24 2.71
CA LEU A 136 -10.46 18.61 1.96
C LEU A 136 -11.50 17.49 1.98
N ARG A 137 -11.05 16.24 1.81
CA ARG A 137 -11.93 15.08 1.81
C ARG A 137 -12.58 14.87 3.19
N LEU A 138 -11.82 14.98 4.28
CA LEU A 138 -12.35 14.93 5.64
C LEU A 138 -13.36 16.05 5.89
N LEU A 139 -13.01 17.28 5.52
CA LEU A 139 -13.89 18.44 5.67
C LEU A 139 -15.20 18.27 4.90
N TYR A 140 -15.14 17.70 3.69
CA TYR A 140 -16.33 17.38 2.91
C TYR A 140 -17.24 16.34 3.57
N PHE A 141 -16.69 15.27 4.15
CA PHE A 141 -17.50 14.22 4.76
C PHE A 141 -18.10 14.64 6.11
N GLU A 142 -17.36 15.42 6.90
CA GLU A 142 -17.76 15.75 8.27
C GLU A 142 -18.49 17.09 8.39
N ALA A 143 -18.14 18.08 7.56
CA ALA A 143 -18.68 19.43 7.66
C ALA A 143 -18.89 20.10 6.28
N ARG A 144 -19.53 19.38 5.35
CA ARG A 144 -19.81 19.86 3.98
C ARG A 144 -20.37 21.28 3.88
N SER A 145 -21.16 21.71 4.87
CA SER A 145 -21.81 23.03 4.89
C SER A 145 -20.84 24.21 5.09
N VAL A 146 -19.63 23.96 5.62
CA VAL A 146 -18.63 25.02 5.81
C VAL A 146 -17.81 25.27 4.54
N LEU A 147 -17.88 24.36 3.56
CA LEU A 147 -17.17 24.50 2.30
C LEU A 147 -17.84 25.54 1.40
N PRO A 148 -17.06 26.44 0.76
CA PRO A 148 -17.56 27.26 -0.33
C PRO A 148 -18.19 26.39 -1.43
N GLU A 149 -19.29 26.87 -2.02
CA GLU A 149 -20.06 26.10 -2.99
C GLU A 149 -19.22 25.59 -4.17
N ALA A 150 -18.35 26.42 -4.73
CA ALA A 150 -17.48 26.05 -5.85
C ALA A 150 -16.56 24.87 -5.48
N LEU A 151 -15.89 24.95 -4.32
CA LEU A 151 -14.99 23.91 -3.84
C LEU A 151 -15.75 22.61 -3.49
N ARG A 152 -16.95 22.75 -2.93
CA ARG A 152 -17.85 21.63 -2.65
C ARG A 152 -18.24 20.89 -3.94
N LEU A 153 -18.58 21.62 -5.00
CA LEU A 153 -18.92 21.04 -6.31
C LEU A 153 -17.71 20.35 -6.96
N GLU A 154 -16.51 20.93 -6.84
CA GLU A 154 -15.27 20.31 -7.31
C GLU A 154 -15.01 18.97 -6.61
N LEU A 155 -15.10 18.94 -5.28
CA LEU A 155 -14.92 17.71 -4.50
C LEU A 155 -15.98 16.65 -4.85
N GLU A 156 -17.23 17.06 -5.05
CA GLU A 156 -18.30 16.15 -5.50
C GLU A 156 -18.02 15.57 -6.89
N HIS A 157 -17.49 16.39 -7.81
CA HIS A 157 -17.10 15.92 -9.13
C HIS A 157 -15.99 14.87 -9.03
N THR A 158 -14.93 15.16 -8.28
CA THR A 158 -13.81 14.23 -8.07
C THR A 158 -14.27 12.94 -7.40
N LEU A 159 -15.02 13.03 -6.29
CA LEU A 159 -15.47 11.85 -5.54
C LEU A 159 -16.46 11.00 -6.32
N SER A 160 -17.39 11.60 -7.06
CA SER A 160 -18.29 10.84 -7.94
C SER A 160 -17.55 10.25 -9.14
N GLY A 161 -16.50 10.90 -9.62
CA GLY A 161 -15.59 10.36 -10.64
C GLY A 161 -14.95 9.04 -10.21
N ARG A 162 -14.52 8.92 -8.93
CA ARG A 162 -13.94 7.68 -8.37
C ARG A 162 -14.86 6.46 -8.48
N LEU A 163 -16.17 6.68 -8.60
CA LEU A 163 -17.18 5.62 -8.65
C LEU A 163 -17.45 5.13 -10.08
N VAL A 164 -16.94 5.81 -11.10
CA VAL A 164 -17.23 5.54 -12.52
C VAL A 164 -15.99 5.48 -13.41
N ASP A 165 -14.88 6.10 -13.02
CA ASP A 165 -13.60 6.04 -13.74
C ASP A 165 -12.85 4.75 -13.38
N VAL A 166 -12.59 3.91 -14.39
CA VAL A 166 -11.87 2.64 -14.24
C VAL A 166 -10.42 2.80 -13.81
N ASP A 167 -9.82 3.97 -14.08
CA ASP A 167 -8.44 4.25 -13.71
C ASP A 167 -8.35 4.88 -12.29
N ALA A 168 -9.46 4.99 -11.57
CA ALA A 168 -9.53 5.61 -10.25
C ALA A 168 -8.90 4.77 -9.12
N GLY A 169 -8.28 3.62 -9.39
CA GLY A 169 -7.57 2.81 -8.39
C GLY A 169 -8.47 1.97 -7.47
N GLY A 170 -9.79 2.04 -7.63
CA GLY A 170 -10.76 1.16 -6.99
C GLY A 170 -11.77 0.65 -8.01
N LEU A 171 -12.60 -0.33 -7.61
CA LEU A 171 -13.70 -0.79 -8.47
C LEU A 171 -14.70 0.33 -8.68
N THR A 172 -15.09 0.55 -9.94
CA THR A 172 -16.29 1.34 -10.26
C THR A 172 -17.54 0.61 -9.76
N LEU A 173 -18.66 1.32 -9.68
CA LEU A 173 -19.94 0.70 -9.29
C LEU A 173 -20.34 -0.45 -10.24
N GLU A 174 -20.08 -0.29 -11.54
CA GLU A 174 -20.33 -1.33 -12.55
C GLU A 174 -19.37 -2.52 -12.41
N GLN A 175 -18.08 -2.27 -12.12
CA GLN A 175 -17.13 -3.35 -11.85
C GLN A 175 -17.50 -4.10 -10.58
N ALA A 176 -17.85 -3.39 -9.49
CA ALA A 176 -18.25 -4.02 -8.24
C ALA A 176 -19.51 -4.89 -8.40
N LEU A 177 -20.48 -4.47 -9.22
CA LEU A 177 -21.66 -5.28 -9.53
C LEU A 177 -21.30 -6.54 -10.33
N ARG A 178 -20.40 -6.44 -11.32
CA ARG A 178 -19.93 -7.61 -12.07
C ARG A 178 -19.20 -8.61 -11.19
N GLU A 179 -18.34 -8.15 -10.29
CA GLU A 179 -17.66 -9.02 -9.32
C GLU A 179 -18.66 -9.77 -8.44
N ILE A 180 -19.73 -9.12 -7.98
CA ILE A 180 -20.79 -9.79 -7.20
C ILE A 180 -21.51 -10.86 -8.04
N ASP A 181 -21.83 -10.55 -9.30
CA ASP A 181 -22.56 -11.47 -10.18
C ASP A 181 -21.67 -12.67 -10.61
N GLU A 182 -20.34 -12.52 -10.61
CA GLU A 182 -19.36 -13.58 -10.92
C GLU A 182 -18.97 -14.43 -9.69
N MET A 183 -19.28 -13.99 -8.47
CA MET A 183 -18.98 -14.73 -7.25
C MET A 183 -19.85 -15.99 -7.14
N PRO A 184 -19.26 -17.18 -6.92
CA PRO A 184 -20.03 -18.40 -6.72
C PRO A 184 -20.84 -18.31 -5.42
N SER A 185 -22.10 -18.77 -5.46
CA SER A 185 -22.92 -18.93 -4.26
C SER A 185 -22.31 -20.02 -3.39
N ASP A 186 -21.67 -19.63 -2.28
CA ASP A 186 -21.14 -20.58 -1.30
C ASP A 186 -22.24 -20.91 -0.26
N ASP A 187 -22.86 -22.08 -0.40
CA ASP A 187 -23.95 -22.56 0.46
C ASP A 187 -23.53 -22.70 1.95
N ALA A 188 -22.23 -22.62 2.25
CA ALA A 188 -21.67 -22.75 3.59
C ALA A 188 -21.67 -21.44 4.41
N SER A 189 -21.97 -20.28 3.80
CA SER A 189 -21.92 -18.99 4.51
C SER A 189 -23.14 -18.11 4.24
N ASP A 190 -23.49 -17.25 5.21
CA ASP A 190 -24.47 -16.16 5.05
C ASP A 190 -23.98 -15.03 4.11
N ALA A 191 -22.93 -15.28 3.32
CA ALA A 191 -22.43 -14.32 2.33
C ALA A 191 -23.48 -14.02 1.26
N GLY A 192 -24.37 -14.97 0.94
CA GLY A 192 -25.42 -14.77 -0.06
C GLY A 192 -26.39 -13.64 0.30
N GLY A 193 -26.82 -13.56 1.58
CA GLY A 193 -27.69 -12.49 2.06
C GLY A 193 -27.00 -11.13 2.03
N LEU A 194 -25.77 -11.06 2.55
CA LEU A 194 -24.96 -9.85 2.57
C LEU A 194 -24.71 -9.31 1.16
N LEU A 195 -24.38 -10.18 0.20
CA LEU A 195 -24.13 -9.79 -1.19
C LEU A 195 -25.40 -9.29 -1.88
N ALA A 196 -26.56 -9.88 -1.59
CA ALA A 196 -27.84 -9.39 -2.12
C ALA A 196 -28.18 -7.98 -1.62
N ASP A 197 -28.00 -7.73 -0.32
CA ASP A 197 -28.19 -6.40 0.28
C ASP A 197 -27.19 -5.38 -0.29
N TYR A 198 -25.93 -5.78 -0.41
CA TYR A 198 -24.89 -4.91 -0.96
C TYR A 198 -25.13 -4.60 -2.45
N ARG A 199 -25.55 -5.59 -3.24
CA ARG A 199 -25.96 -5.38 -4.63
C ARG A 199 -27.11 -4.37 -4.74
N THR A 200 -28.13 -4.51 -3.90
CA THR A 200 -29.26 -3.57 -3.84
C THR A 200 -28.78 -2.15 -3.52
N TYR A 201 -27.88 -2.02 -2.55
CA TYR A 201 -27.23 -0.74 -2.23
C TYR A 201 -26.45 -0.17 -3.43
N LEU A 202 -25.64 -0.98 -4.12
CA LEU A 202 -24.83 -0.55 -5.27
C LEU A 202 -25.69 -0.09 -6.44
N VAL A 203 -26.78 -0.80 -6.77
CA VAL A 203 -27.74 -0.39 -7.80
C VAL A 203 -28.35 0.97 -7.46
N GLY A 204 -28.86 1.13 -6.23
CA GLY A 204 -29.42 2.41 -5.78
C GLY A 204 -28.37 3.53 -5.69
N ARG A 205 -27.10 3.19 -5.42
CA ARG A 205 -26.00 4.16 -5.45
C ARG A 205 -25.67 4.58 -6.88
N MET A 206 -25.65 3.65 -7.82
CA MET A 206 -25.39 3.90 -9.24
C MET A 206 -26.42 4.86 -9.83
N THR A 207 -27.72 4.62 -9.61
CA THR A 207 -28.77 5.56 -10.04
C THR A 207 -28.54 6.97 -9.49
N ARG A 208 -28.29 7.10 -8.18
CA ARG A 208 -28.06 8.42 -7.54
C ARG A 208 -26.84 9.14 -8.11
N VAL A 209 -25.75 8.42 -8.38
CA VAL A 209 -24.52 8.99 -8.95
C VAL A 209 -24.75 9.43 -10.38
N THR A 210 -25.42 8.62 -11.19
CA THR A 210 -25.77 8.96 -12.57
C THR A 210 -26.66 10.20 -12.63
N ASP A 211 -27.73 10.24 -11.83
CA ASP A 211 -28.65 11.39 -11.77
C ASP A 211 -27.93 12.67 -11.30
N PHE A 212 -27.09 12.55 -10.28
CA PHE A 212 -26.30 13.66 -9.76
C PHE A 212 -25.37 14.22 -10.85
N ARG A 213 -24.62 13.33 -11.51
CA ARG A 213 -23.66 13.72 -12.55
C ARG A 213 -24.36 14.32 -13.77
N ALA A 214 -25.53 13.80 -14.16
CA ALA A 214 -26.34 14.36 -15.23
C ALA A 214 -26.86 15.77 -14.89
N LYS A 215 -27.25 16.01 -13.63
CA LYS A 215 -27.75 17.34 -13.21
C LYS A 215 -26.64 18.39 -13.06
N GLN A 216 -25.49 17.99 -12.54
CA GLN A 216 -24.42 18.91 -12.18
C GLN A 216 -23.37 19.09 -13.28
N PHE A 217 -23.24 18.12 -14.20
CA PHE A 217 -22.15 18.09 -15.20
C PHE A 217 -22.64 17.84 -16.63
N ALA A 218 -23.95 17.92 -16.92
CA ALA A 218 -24.40 17.99 -18.30
C ALA A 218 -23.92 19.30 -18.94
N ILE A 219 -23.25 19.18 -20.09
CA ILE A 219 -22.88 20.29 -20.97
C ILE A 219 -24.10 20.70 -21.78
#